data_AF-A0A0Q5PYG3-F1
#
_entry.id   AF-A0A0Q5PYG3-F1
#
_cell.length_a   1.000
_cell.length_b   1.000
_cell.length_c   1.000
_cell.angle_alpha   90.00
_cell.angle_beta   90.00
_cell.angle_gamma   90.00
#
_symmetry.space_group_name_H-M   'P 1'
#
loop_
_entity.id
_entity.type
_entity.pdbx_description
1 polymer ?
#
loop_
_entity_poly.entity_id
_entity_poly.type
_entity_poly.pdbx_seq_one_letter_code
_entity_poly.pdbx_strand_id
1 'polypeptide(L)'
;MKDIAAYLDSTYLKTSAQSGLSQEETWQKVKNLIDEAVLHKIFAVMIRPEFVSDVKKYLNEKGRKVVIGTVIGFHEGYGSVEEKLAEAKNAIEAGADELDFVINYHEYLKGNISYIENEFQQCTELCLQNKKIAKWIIEIAALNNTQIAELTSKISGWATQFFAGKEENIFVKSSTGFYETENGKPNGATFEGIKIMLDNAGKIPVKAAGGVRTPDDAEKMIDLGVKRIGTSSALSLISDKDSSATY
;
A
#
# COMPACT_ATOMS: atom_id res chain seq x y z
N MET A 1 -14.56 17.55 -11.16
CA MET A 1 -13.13 17.25 -10.98
C MET A 1 -13.04 16.16 -9.93
N LYS A 2 -12.14 15.17 -10.07
CA LYS A 2 -12.04 14.07 -9.10
C LYS A 2 -11.42 14.58 -7.80
N ASP A 3 -11.96 14.16 -6.67
CA ASP A 3 -11.31 14.37 -5.37
C ASP A 3 -10.12 13.40 -5.26
N ILE A 4 -8.93 13.84 -5.69
CA ILE A 4 -7.72 13.01 -5.68
C ILE A 4 -7.37 12.60 -4.25
N ALA A 5 -7.54 13.48 -3.25
CA ALA A 5 -7.18 13.23 -1.86
C ALA A 5 -7.86 11.97 -1.29
N ALA A 6 -9.11 11.71 -1.69
CA ALA A 6 -9.86 10.52 -1.32
C ALA A 6 -9.23 9.19 -1.82
N TYR A 7 -8.33 9.25 -2.82
CA TYR A 7 -7.61 8.09 -3.35
C TYR A 7 -6.17 7.96 -2.80
N LEU A 8 -5.66 8.96 -2.07
CA LEU A 8 -4.24 8.98 -1.69
C LEU A 8 -3.96 8.30 -0.35
N ASP A 9 -2.96 7.44 -0.35
CA ASP A 9 -2.23 6.92 0.81
C ASP A 9 -0.93 7.75 0.93
N SER A 10 -0.91 8.76 1.81
CA SER A 10 0.30 9.57 2.03
C SER A 10 1.35 8.73 2.76
N THR A 11 2.50 8.52 2.13
CA THR A 11 3.41 7.43 2.51
C THR A 11 4.79 7.92 2.93
N TYR A 12 5.28 7.47 4.09
CA TYR A 12 6.67 7.59 4.48
C TYR A 12 7.18 6.29 5.13
N LEU A 13 8.07 5.60 4.42
CA LEU A 13 8.56 4.26 4.79
C LEU A 13 10.10 4.15 4.81
N LYS A 14 10.84 5.25 4.62
CA LYS A 14 12.29 5.21 4.71
C LYS A 14 12.71 5.03 6.17
N THR A 15 13.66 4.14 6.43
CA THR A 15 14.30 4.02 7.75
C THR A 15 15.19 5.25 8.02
N SER A 16 15.59 5.45 9.27
CA SER A 16 16.60 6.45 9.63
C SER A 16 17.90 6.26 8.84
N ALA A 17 18.35 5.01 8.67
CA ALA A 17 19.55 4.70 7.87
C ALA A 17 19.38 5.09 6.39
N GLN A 18 18.21 4.84 5.79
CA GLN A 18 17.93 5.17 4.39
C GLN A 18 17.71 6.67 4.14
N SER A 19 17.22 7.40 5.15
CA SER A 19 16.91 8.82 5.03
C SER A 19 18.02 9.74 5.53
N GLY A 20 18.95 9.22 6.34
CA GLY A 20 19.95 10.01 7.07
C GLY A 20 19.38 10.80 8.24
N LEU A 21 18.10 10.62 8.58
CA LEU A 21 17.42 11.33 9.67
C LEU A 21 17.59 10.59 10.99
N SER A 22 17.74 11.34 12.07
CA SER A 22 17.63 10.82 13.44
C SER A 22 16.23 10.28 13.72
N GLN A 23 16.07 9.55 14.83
CA GLN A 23 14.77 9.04 15.25
C GLN A 23 13.77 10.19 15.55
N GLU A 24 14.26 11.29 16.12
CA GLU A 24 13.44 12.48 16.42
C GLU A 24 12.97 13.18 15.15
N GLU A 25 13.86 13.37 14.18
CA GLU A 25 13.51 13.96 12.87
C GLU A 25 12.56 13.05 12.09
N THR A 26 12.76 11.73 12.18
CA THR A 26 11.87 10.72 11.59
C THR A 26 10.47 10.83 12.19
N TRP A 27 10.37 10.92 13.52
CA TRP A 27 9.09 11.12 14.21
C TRP A 27 8.43 12.44 13.84
N GLN A 28 9.18 13.54 13.77
CA GLN A 28 8.65 14.83 13.35
C GLN A 28 8.10 14.78 11.91
N LYS A 29 8.78 14.07 11.02
CA LYS A 29 8.33 13.86 9.65
C LYS A 29 7.03 13.05 9.59
N VAL A 30 6.90 12.00 10.40
CA VAL A 30 5.66 11.22 10.54
C VAL A 30 4.50 12.10 11.04
N LYS A 31 4.72 12.93 12.07
CA LYS A 31 3.70 13.87 12.56
C LYS A 31 3.25 14.87 11.49
N ASN A 32 4.19 15.45 10.74
CA ASN A 32 3.87 16.38 9.66
C ASN A 32 3.01 15.69 8.59
N LEU A 33 3.39 14.48 8.17
CA LEU A 33 2.63 13.69 7.20
C LEU A 33 1.18 13.41 7.67
N ILE A 34 0.98 13.16 8.96
CA ILE A 34 -0.35 12.98 9.56
C ILE A 34 -1.14 14.29 9.59
N ASP A 35 -0.50 15.38 10.01
CA ASP A 35 -1.12 16.70 10.09
C ASP A 35 -1.58 17.16 8.70
N GLU A 36 -0.76 16.97 7.69
CA GLU A 36 -1.07 17.20 6.28
C GLU A 36 -2.24 16.31 5.81
N ALA A 37 -2.20 15.02 6.12
CA ALA A 37 -3.26 14.10 5.70
C ALA A 37 -4.62 14.47 6.30
N VAL A 38 -4.65 14.85 7.58
CA VAL A 38 -5.88 15.31 8.23
C VAL A 38 -6.35 16.65 7.65
N LEU A 39 -5.44 17.62 7.47
CA LEU A 39 -5.78 18.95 6.94
C LEU A 39 -6.39 18.87 5.55
N HIS A 40 -5.80 18.05 4.68
CA HIS A 40 -6.19 17.93 3.28
C HIS A 40 -7.17 16.77 3.01
N LYS A 41 -7.69 16.12 4.06
CA LYS A 41 -8.62 14.98 3.96
C LYS A 41 -8.08 13.85 3.07
N ILE A 42 -6.77 13.65 3.11
CA ILE A 42 -6.13 12.48 2.49
C ILE A 42 -6.62 11.25 3.24
N PHE A 43 -7.07 10.25 2.48
CA PHE A 43 -7.78 9.09 3.03
C PHE A 43 -6.99 8.36 4.13
N ALA A 44 -5.69 8.10 3.89
CA ALA A 44 -4.85 7.33 4.82
C ALA A 44 -3.40 7.80 4.82
N VAL A 45 -2.71 7.42 5.88
CA VAL A 45 -1.25 7.50 6.01
C VAL A 45 -0.66 6.10 5.99
N MET A 46 0.50 5.92 5.34
CA MET A 46 1.27 4.68 5.34
C MET A 46 2.61 4.92 6.03
N ILE A 47 2.79 4.29 7.18
CA ILE A 47 3.98 4.40 8.04
C ILE A 47 4.55 3.03 8.36
N ARG A 48 5.74 2.97 8.94
CA ARG A 48 6.32 1.69 9.39
C ARG A 48 5.68 1.20 10.71
N PRO A 49 5.68 -0.13 10.97
CA PRO A 49 5.01 -0.71 12.14
C PRO A 49 5.40 -0.08 13.49
N GLU A 50 6.67 0.29 13.66
CA GLU A 50 7.19 0.86 14.91
C GLU A 50 6.53 2.18 15.30
N PHE A 51 5.95 2.92 14.35
CA PHE A 51 5.30 4.20 14.61
C PHE A 51 3.78 4.09 14.85
N VAL A 52 3.15 2.93 14.60
CA VAL A 52 1.68 2.79 14.58
C VAL A 52 1.06 3.18 15.92
N SER A 53 1.62 2.68 17.04
CA SER A 53 1.11 2.97 18.38
C SER A 53 1.26 4.46 18.74
N ASP A 54 2.41 5.05 18.44
CA ASP A 54 2.67 6.47 18.67
C ASP A 54 1.75 7.37 17.85
N VAL A 55 1.49 7.01 16.59
CA VAL A 55 0.55 7.72 15.72
C VAL A 55 -0.87 7.61 16.24
N LYS A 56 -1.30 6.42 16.70
CA LYS A 56 -2.62 6.25 17.30
C LYS A 56 -2.82 7.14 18.52
N LYS A 57 -1.81 7.19 19.40
CA LYS A 57 -1.79 8.06 20.58
C LYS A 57 -1.84 9.53 20.18
N TYR A 58 -1.00 9.96 19.25
CA TYR A 58 -0.95 11.34 18.75
C TYR A 58 -2.29 11.82 18.17
N LEU A 59 -2.95 10.98 17.37
CA LEU A 59 -4.27 11.30 16.81
C LEU A 59 -5.34 11.44 17.90
N ASN A 60 -5.35 10.54 18.88
CA ASN A 60 -6.29 10.57 20.01
C ASN A 60 -6.10 11.83 20.87
N GLU A 61 -4.87 12.18 21.23
CA GLU A 61 -4.54 13.39 22.01
C GLU A 61 -5.01 14.67 21.32
N LYS A 62 -4.99 14.68 19.98
CA LYS A 62 -5.41 15.82 19.17
C LYS A 62 -6.90 15.78 18.79
N GLY A 63 -7.64 14.73 19.14
CA GLY A 63 -9.03 14.56 18.75
C GLY A 63 -9.25 14.43 17.23
N ARG A 64 -8.28 13.87 16.51
CA ARG A 64 -8.28 13.76 15.04
C ARG A 64 -8.35 12.30 14.60
N LYS A 65 -8.74 12.07 13.33
CA LYS A 65 -8.82 10.73 12.74
C LYS A 65 -8.29 10.76 11.31
N VAL A 66 -7.55 9.72 10.96
CA VAL A 66 -7.13 9.34 9.60
C VAL A 66 -6.89 7.83 9.62
N VAL A 67 -7.09 7.15 8.50
CA VAL A 67 -6.82 5.72 8.40
C VAL A 67 -5.31 5.48 8.52
N ILE A 68 -4.91 4.57 9.41
CA ILE A 68 -3.50 4.23 9.64
C ILE A 68 -3.17 2.92 8.93
N GLY A 69 -2.43 3.02 7.83
CA GLY A 69 -1.86 1.87 7.14
C GLY A 69 -0.42 1.60 7.56
N THR A 70 -0.03 0.33 7.58
CA THR A 70 1.36 -0.10 7.77
C THR A 70 1.75 -1.19 6.79
N VAL A 71 3.04 -1.52 6.74
CA VAL A 71 3.60 -2.54 5.85
C VAL A 71 4.02 -3.78 6.65
N ILE A 72 3.97 -4.97 6.03
CA ILE A 72 4.33 -6.26 6.63
C ILE A 72 5.26 -7.04 5.70
N GLY A 73 6.32 -7.66 6.24
CA GLY A 73 7.36 -8.34 5.48
C GLY A 73 8.13 -7.41 4.54
N PHE A 74 8.18 -6.12 4.89
CA PHE A 74 8.60 -5.05 3.99
C PHE A 74 10.08 -4.72 4.12
N HIS A 75 10.82 -4.58 3.02
CA HIS A 75 10.38 -4.45 1.62
C HIS A 75 10.70 -5.67 0.75
N GLU A 76 11.51 -6.60 1.25
CA GLU A 76 12.12 -7.66 0.47
C GLU A 76 11.19 -8.85 0.22
N GLY A 77 10.15 -9.03 1.04
CA GLY A 77 9.14 -10.09 0.87
C GLY A 77 9.57 -11.50 1.30
N TYR A 78 10.82 -11.72 1.69
CA TYR A 78 11.38 -13.04 2.04
C TYR A 78 10.86 -13.64 3.37
N GLY A 79 10.25 -12.83 4.23
CA GLY A 79 9.83 -13.27 5.56
C GLY A 79 8.89 -14.48 5.49
N SER A 80 9.00 -15.38 6.46
CA SER A 80 8.15 -16.56 6.57
C SER A 80 6.70 -16.18 6.85
N VAL A 81 5.77 -17.11 6.64
CA VAL A 81 4.34 -16.89 6.98
C VAL A 81 4.19 -16.58 8.48
N GLU A 82 4.92 -17.30 9.33
CA GLU A 82 4.93 -17.10 10.78
C GLU A 82 5.46 -15.71 11.17
N GLU A 83 6.54 -15.26 10.54
CA GLU A 83 7.12 -13.93 10.77
C GLU A 83 6.14 -12.83 10.36
N LYS A 84 5.52 -12.95 9.18
CA LYS A 84 4.52 -11.98 8.69
C LYS A 84 3.27 -11.96 9.57
N LEU A 85 2.81 -13.12 10.06
CA LEU A 85 1.69 -13.20 10.99
C LEU A 85 2.02 -12.54 12.34
N ALA A 86 3.22 -12.77 12.88
CA ALA A 86 3.66 -12.14 14.12
C ALA A 86 3.74 -10.61 13.98
N GLU A 87 4.35 -10.12 12.90
CA GLU A 87 4.41 -8.68 12.60
C GLU A 87 3.02 -8.07 12.41
N ALA A 88 2.14 -8.75 11.66
CA ALA A 88 0.77 -8.30 11.42
C ALA A 88 -0.05 -8.25 12.71
N LYS A 89 0.07 -9.25 13.58
CA LYS A 89 -0.60 -9.26 14.88
C LYS A 89 -0.16 -8.06 15.73
N ASN A 90 1.15 -7.80 15.80
CA ASN A 90 1.68 -6.64 16.53
C ASN A 90 1.16 -5.32 15.95
N ALA A 91 1.11 -5.18 14.62
CA ALA A 91 0.56 -4.00 13.96
C ALA A 91 -0.94 -3.78 14.25
N ILE A 92 -1.73 -4.85 14.27
CA ILE A 92 -3.16 -4.80 14.60
C ILE A 92 -3.34 -4.36 16.06
N GLU A 93 -2.58 -4.93 16.99
CA GLU A 93 -2.61 -4.57 18.41
C GLU A 93 -2.16 -3.12 18.65
N ALA A 94 -1.18 -2.64 17.87
CA ALA A 94 -0.75 -1.24 17.89
C ALA A 94 -1.80 -0.26 17.33
N GLY A 95 -2.83 -0.76 16.65
CA GLY A 95 -3.96 0.02 16.19
C GLY A 95 -3.96 0.39 14.71
N ALA A 96 -3.21 -0.33 13.87
CA ALA A 96 -3.30 -0.21 12.41
C ALA A 96 -4.72 -0.54 11.91
N ASP A 97 -5.16 0.17 10.88
CA ASP A 97 -6.45 -0.03 10.22
C ASP A 97 -6.29 -0.87 8.94
N GLU A 98 -5.14 -0.73 8.25
CA GLU A 98 -4.84 -1.45 7.02
C GLU A 98 -3.40 -1.98 7.00
N LEU A 99 -3.19 -3.14 6.37
CA LEU A 99 -1.89 -3.81 6.32
C LEU A 99 -1.52 -4.10 4.86
N ASP A 100 -0.39 -3.55 4.40
CA ASP A 100 0.18 -3.78 3.08
C ASP A 100 1.30 -4.85 3.18
N PHE A 101 0.97 -6.10 2.87
CA PHE A 101 1.91 -7.23 2.87
C PHE A 101 2.73 -7.26 1.59
N VAL A 102 4.03 -7.47 1.69
CA VAL A 102 4.83 -7.89 0.53
C VAL A 102 4.66 -9.39 0.35
N ILE A 103 4.06 -9.81 -0.76
CA ILE A 103 3.95 -11.24 -1.07
C ILE A 103 5.34 -11.83 -1.24
N ASN A 104 5.54 -13.11 -0.92
CA ASN A 104 6.84 -13.75 -1.17
C ASN A 104 7.05 -14.03 -2.67
N TYR A 105 7.26 -12.98 -3.46
CA TYR A 105 7.41 -13.07 -4.91
C TYR A 105 8.61 -13.92 -5.33
N HIS A 106 9.58 -14.16 -4.43
CA HIS A 106 10.68 -15.09 -4.67
C HIS A 106 10.23 -16.55 -4.71
N GLU A 107 9.38 -16.95 -3.77
CA GLU A 107 8.77 -18.28 -3.77
C GLU A 107 7.81 -18.45 -4.96
N TYR A 108 7.11 -17.39 -5.37
CA TYR A 108 6.33 -17.38 -6.60
C TYR A 108 7.22 -17.62 -7.84
N LEU A 109 8.35 -16.93 -7.96
CA LEU A 109 9.31 -17.10 -9.06
C LEU A 109 9.95 -18.49 -9.09
N LYS A 110 10.04 -19.18 -7.95
CA LYS A 110 10.46 -20.59 -7.86
C LYS A 110 9.35 -21.58 -8.22
N GLY A 111 8.12 -21.12 -8.43
CA GLY A 111 6.96 -21.95 -8.73
C GLY A 111 6.27 -22.54 -7.49
N ASN A 112 6.60 -22.09 -6.28
CA ASN A 112 6.06 -22.61 -5.02
C ASN A 112 4.68 -22.00 -4.71
N ILE A 113 3.72 -22.19 -5.63
CA ILE A 113 2.40 -21.55 -5.58
C ILE A 113 1.60 -21.91 -4.31
N SER A 114 1.72 -23.15 -3.81
CA SER A 114 1.03 -23.56 -2.58
C SER A 114 1.50 -22.79 -1.34
N TYR A 115 2.79 -22.41 -1.30
CA TYR A 115 3.32 -21.55 -0.24
C TYR A 115 2.67 -20.17 -0.29
N ILE A 116 2.57 -19.59 -1.49
CA ILE A 116 1.98 -18.26 -1.71
C ILE A 116 0.49 -18.24 -1.37
N GLU A 117 -0.25 -19.29 -1.75
CA GLU A 117 -1.65 -19.45 -1.40
C GLU A 117 -1.85 -19.51 0.11
N ASN A 118 -1.03 -20.32 0.80
CA ASN A 118 -1.06 -20.44 2.25
C ASN A 118 -0.70 -19.12 2.95
N GLU A 119 0.33 -18.41 2.48
CA GLU A 119 0.70 -17.08 2.95
C GLU A 119 -0.48 -16.10 2.80
N PHE A 120 -1.05 -16.03 1.60
CA PHE A 120 -2.18 -15.17 1.28
C PHE A 120 -3.37 -15.45 2.20
N GLN A 121 -3.74 -16.73 2.33
CA GLN A 121 -4.89 -17.17 3.11
C GLN A 121 -4.72 -16.79 4.58
N GLN A 122 -3.63 -17.21 5.24
CA GLN A 122 -3.46 -17.01 6.68
C GLN A 122 -3.37 -15.52 7.05
N CYS A 123 -2.59 -14.74 6.30
CA CYS A 123 -2.41 -13.32 6.60
C CYS A 123 -3.68 -12.51 6.32
N THR A 124 -4.42 -12.83 5.24
CA THR A 124 -5.68 -12.18 4.92
C THR A 124 -6.76 -12.53 5.94
N GLU A 125 -6.85 -13.79 6.36
CA GLU A 125 -7.79 -14.24 7.38
C GLU A 125 -7.59 -13.48 8.70
N LEU A 126 -6.33 -13.34 9.16
CA LEU A 126 -6.00 -12.56 10.36
C LEU A 126 -6.51 -11.11 10.26
N CYS A 127 -6.30 -10.46 9.12
CA CYS A 127 -6.77 -9.08 8.91
C CYS A 127 -8.30 -9.00 8.97
N LEU A 128 -9.01 -9.86 8.23
CA LEU A 128 -10.47 -9.82 8.13
C LEU A 128 -11.16 -10.18 9.46
N GLN A 129 -10.63 -11.14 10.22
CA GLN A 129 -11.14 -11.46 11.56
C GLN A 129 -11.03 -10.27 12.52
N ASN A 130 -10.02 -9.42 12.34
CA ASN A 130 -9.80 -8.20 13.12
C ASN A 130 -10.41 -6.93 12.48
N LYS A 131 -11.25 -7.09 11.44
CA LYS A 131 -11.92 -5.99 10.71
C LYS A 131 -10.91 -4.99 10.10
N LYS A 132 -9.81 -5.52 9.56
CA LYS A 132 -8.75 -4.76 8.89
C LYS A 132 -8.75 -5.06 7.39
N ILE A 133 -8.17 -4.15 6.62
CA ILE A 133 -7.96 -4.32 5.18
C ILE A 133 -6.58 -4.94 4.94
N ALA A 134 -6.52 -5.98 4.12
CA ALA A 134 -5.26 -6.57 3.65
C ALA A 134 -4.97 -6.10 2.22
N LYS A 135 -3.74 -5.66 1.95
CA LYS A 135 -3.30 -5.30 0.60
C LYS A 135 -2.04 -6.06 0.24
N TRP A 136 -2.04 -6.73 -0.90
CA TRP A 136 -0.94 -7.60 -1.32
C TRP A 136 -0.08 -6.93 -2.37
N ILE A 137 1.13 -6.51 -1.98
CA ILE A 137 2.15 -5.98 -2.86
C ILE A 137 2.76 -7.15 -3.65
N ILE A 138 2.55 -7.17 -4.96
CA ILE A 138 3.08 -8.22 -5.85
C ILE A 138 4.46 -7.91 -6.43
N GLU A 139 4.94 -6.69 -6.18
CA GLU A 139 6.19 -6.13 -6.69
C GLU A 139 6.36 -6.28 -8.21
N ILE A 140 5.54 -5.55 -8.97
CA ILE A 140 5.50 -5.66 -10.44
C ILE A 140 6.84 -5.38 -11.12
N ALA A 141 7.77 -4.66 -10.48
CA ALA A 141 9.09 -4.39 -11.03
C ALA A 141 9.99 -5.64 -11.07
N ALA A 142 9.68 -6.66 -10.26
CA ALA A 142 10.36 -7.95 -10.22
C ALA A 142 9.75 -8.99 -11.18
N LEU A 143 8.62 -8.66 -11.82
CA LEU A 143 7.80 -9.60 -12.60
C LEU A 143 7.68 -9.15 -14.06
N ASN A 144 7.48 -10.11 -14.96
CA ASN A 144 7.05 -9.82 -16.32
C ASN A 144 5.52 -9.69 -16.42
N ASN A 145 5.01 -9.18 -17.55
CA ASN A 145 3.57 -8.95 -17.75
C ASN A 145 2.71 -10.19 -17.54
N THR A 146 3.15 -11.37 -18.00
CA THR A 146 2.43 -12.64 -17.80
C THR A 146 2.36 -12.99 -16.31
N GLN A 147 3.47 -12.83 -15.59
CA GLN A 147 3.55 -13.08 -14.15
C GLN A 147 2.68 -12.11 -13.35
N ILE A 148 2.63 -10.83 -13.74
CA ILE A 148 1.73 -9.84 -13.13
C ILE A 148 0.27 -10.27 -13.29
N ALA A 149 -0.13 -10.66 -14.50
CA ALA A 149 -1.49 -11.12 -14.79
C ALA A 149 -1.84 -12.37 -13.98
N GLU A 150 -0.97 -13.39 -14.02
CA GLU A 150 -1.18 -14.67 -13.34
C GLU A 150 -1.26 -14.50 -11.82
N LEU A 151 -0.31 -13.78 -11.22
CA LEU A 151 -0.29 -13.59 -9.77
C LEU A 151 -1.49 -12.77 -9.30
N THR A 152 -1.87 -11.72 -10.04
CA THR A 152 -3.08 -10.94 -9.75
C THR A 152 -4.34 -11.80 -9.83
N SER A 153 -4.46 -12.62 -10.88
CA SER A 153 -5.60 -13.53 -11.07
C SER A 153 -5.67 -14.57 -9.94
N LYS A 154 -4.53 -15.13 -9.51
CA LYS A 154 -4.47 -16.07 -8.38
C LYS A 154 -4.95 -15.42 -7.08
N ILE A 155 -4.44 -14.23 -6.74
CA ILE A 155 -4.87 -13.49 -5.54
C ILE A 155 -6.38 -13.21 -5.58
N SER A 156 -6.92 -12.80 -6.73
CA SER A 156 -8.37 -12.59 -6.92
C SER A 156 -9.18 -13.90 -6.76
N GLY A 157 -8.68 -14.99 -7.33
CA GLY A 157 -9.28 -16.33 -7.20
C GLY A 157 -9.30 -16.82 -5.76
N TRP A 158 -8.18 -16.72 -5.05
CA TRP A 158 -8.08 -17.08 -3.63
C TRP A 158 -8.95 -16.19 -2.75
N ALA A 159 -9.02 -14.89 -3.02
CA ALA A 159 -9.93 -13.98 -2.33
C ALA A 159 -11.39 -14.44 -2.46
N THR A 160 -11.82 -14.79 -3.67
CA THR A 160 -13.17 -15.31 -3.92
C THR A 160 -13.39 -16.67 -3.26
N GLN A 161 -12.39 -17.55 -3.33
CA GLN A 161 -12.48 -18.92 -2.82
C GLN A 161 -12.56 -18.97 -1.29
N PHE A 162 -11.70 -18.21 -0.60
CA PHE A 162 -11.58 -18.27 0.86
C PHE A 162 -12.42 -17.21 1.59
N PHE A 163 -12.70 -16.08 0.93
CA PHE A 163 -13.27 -14.89 1.57
C PHE A 163 -14.42 -14.27 0.77
N ALA A 164 -15.24 -15.12 0.13
CA ALA A 164 -16.43 -14.69 -0.59
C ALA A 164 -17.30 -13.72 0.23
N GLY A 165 -17.68 -12.60 -0.39
CA GLY A 165 -18.43 -11.52 0.23
C GLY A 165 -17.59 -10.53 1.05
N LYS A 166 -16.25 -10.62 0.98
CA LYS A 166 -15.31 -9.70 1.64
C LYS A 166 -14.22 -9.20 0.69
N GLU A 167 -14.35 -9.48 -0.61
CA GLU A 167 -13.34 -9.15 -1.64
C GLU A 167 -12.98 -7.66 -1.66
N GLU A 168 -13.91 -6.77 -1.31
CA GLU A 168 -13.67 -5.33 -1.24
C GLU A 168 -12.66 -4.90 -0.16
N ASN A 169 -12.38 -5.76 0.82
CA ASN A 169 -11.42 -5.51 1.90
C ASN A 169 -10.04 -6.15 1.63
N ILE A 170 -9.86 -6.73 0.43
CA ILE A 170 -8.63 -7.40 0.01
C ILE A 170 -8.13 -6.70 -1.25
N PHE A 171 -6.98 -6.04 -1.19
CA PHE A 171 -6.43 -5.35 -2.35
C PHE A 171 -5.28 -6.14 -2.97
N VAL A 172 -5.05 -5.91 -4.25
CA VAL A 172 -3.75 -6.13 -4.88
C VAL A 172 -3.06 -4.78 -5.09
N LYS A 173 -1.78 -4.69 -4.74
CA LYS A 173 -0.95 -3.48 -4.79
C LYS A 173 0.25 -3.72 -5.69
N SER A 174 0.63 -2.71 -6.48
CA SER A 174 1.67 -2.87 -7.50
C SER A 174 3.08 -3.08 -6.92
N SER A 175 3.58 -2.13 -6.12
CA SER A 175 5.00 -2.07 -5.77
C SER A 175 5.26 -1.57 -4.36
N THR A 176 6.44 -1.89 -3.83
CA THR A 176 6.95 -1.28 -2.59
C THR A 176 7.47 0.14 -2.82
N GLY A 177 8.01 0.40 -4.02
CA GLY A 177 8.78 1.62 -4.33
C GLY A 177 10.24 1.57 -3.86
N PHE A 178 10.68 0.42 -3.33
CA PHE A 178 12.05 0.20 -2.83
C PHE A 178 12.82 -0.86 -3.63
N TYR A 179 12.16 -1.58 -4.54
CA TYR A 179 12.83 -2.53 -5.41
C TYR A 179 13.91 -1.83 -6.27
N GLU A 180 15.08 -2.43 -6.35
CA GLU A 180 16.18 -1.92 -7.16
C GLU A 180 16.03 -2.38 -8.61
N THR A 181 16.10 -1.43 -9.53
CA THR A 181 15.93 -1.68 -10.96
C THR A 181 17.13 -1.18 -11.74
N GLU A 182 17.56 -1.95 -12.73
CA GLU A 182 18.66 -1.56 -13.60
C GLU A 182 18.19 -0.70 -14.78
N ASN A 183 19.12 0.06 -15.35
CA ASN A 183 18.95 0.77 -16.62
C ASN A 183 17.76 1.76 -16.65
N GLY A 184 17.45 2.37 -15.50
CA GLY A 184 16.40 3.39 -15.39
C GLY A 184 14.98 2.84 -15.55
N LYS A 185 14.77 1.53 -15.47
CA LYS A 185 13.44 0.94 -15.42
C LYS A 185 12.66 1.50 -14.22
N PRO A 186 11.34 1.74 -14.34
CA PRO A 186 10.53 2.14 -13.19
C PRO A 186 10.50 1.04 -12.11
N ASN A 187 10.62 1.43 -10.86
CA ASN A 187 10.52 0.54 -9.69
C ASN A 187 9.16 0.64 -8.96
N GLY A 188 8.14 1.13 -9.66
CA GLY A 188 6.82 1.43 -9.13
C GLY A 188 5.71 1.09 -10.13
N ALA A 189 4.49 1.55 -9.84
CA ALA A 189 3.37 1.49 -10.75
C ALA A 189 3.70 2.11 -12.11
N THR A 190 3.37 1.37 -13.17
CA THR A 190 3.32 1.85 -14.55
C THR A 190 1.88 1.74 -15.04
N PHE A 191 1.46 2.58 -16.00
CA PHE A 191 0.10 2.47 -16.57
C PHE A 191 -0.17 1.09 -17.18
N GLU A 192 0.84 0.50 -17.83
CA GLU A 192 0.76 -0.84 -18.40
C GLU A 192 0.58 -1.91 -17.30
N GLY A 193 1.43 -1.91 -16.28
CA GLY A 193 1.34 -2.87 -15.17
C GLY A 193 0.01 -2.76 -14.43
N ILE A 194 -0.47 -1.54 -14.17
CA ILE A 194 -1.76 -1.30 -13.52
C ILE A 194 -2.92 -1.77 -14.40
N LYS A 195 -2.87 -1.55 -15.71
CA LYS A 195 -3.89 -2.06 -16.63
C LYS A 195 -3.95 -3.59 -16.59
N ILE A 196 -2.80 -4.27 -16.66
CA ILE A 196 -2.73 -5.73 -16.54
C ILE A 196 -3.32 -6.20 -15.21
N MET A 197 -2.99 -5.53 -14.10
CA MET A 197 -3.57 -5.87 -12.80
C MET A 197 -5.09 -5.70 -12.81
N LEU A 198 -5.61 -4.57 -13.29
CA LEU A 198 -7.06 -4.31 -13.34
C LEU A 198 -7.82 -5.33 -14.19
N ASP A 199 -7.27 -5.70 -15.34
CA ASP A 199 -7.85 -6.70 -16.24
C ASP A 199 -7.94 -8.10 -15.59
N ASN A 200 -7.13 -8.36 -14.55
CA ASN A 200 -7.02 -9.67 -13.88
C ASN A 200 -7.50 -9.66 -12.41
N ALA A 201 -7.80 -8.50 -11.83
CA ALA A 201 -8.14 -8.35 -10.41
C ALA A 201 -9.58 -8.79 -10.10
N GLY A 202 -10.46 -8.95 -11.08
CA GLY A 202 -11.84 -9.39 -10.85
C GLY A 202 -12.57 -8.45 -9.88
N LYS A 203 -12.96 -8.95 -8.71
CA LYS A 203 -13.70 -8.18 -7.70
C LYS A 203 -12.82 -7.43 -6.70
N ILE A 204 -11.54 -7.81 -6.57
CA ILE A 204 -10.68 -7.18 -5.58
C ILE A 204 -10.19 -5.81 -6.09
N PRO A 205 -10.16 -4.78 -5.24
CA PRO A 205 -9.67 -3.46 -5.63
C PRO A 205 -8.15 -3.43 -5.88
N VAL A 206 -7.72 -2.56 -6.79
CA VAL A 206 -6.30 -2.34 -7.14
C VAL A 206 -5.77 -1.06 -6.50
N LYS A 207 -4.57 -1.13 -5.92
CA LYS A 207 -3.79 0.01 -5.41
C LYS A 207 -2.54 0.23 -6.28
N ALA A 208 -2.43 1.39 -6.92
CA ALA A 208 -1.20 1.81 -7.57
C ALA A 208 -0.24 2.40 -6.53
N ALA A 209 1.02 1.99 -6.52
CA ALA A 209 2.01 2.55 -5.60
C ALA A 209 3.40 2.63 -6.24
N GLY A 210 4.12 3.71 -5.92
CA GLY A 210 5.39 4.07 -6.57
C GLY A 210 5.16 4.61 -7.98
N GLY A 211 5.84 5.69 -8.36
CA GLY A 211 5.78 6.23 -9.74
C GLY A 211 4.65 7.22 -10.06
N VAL A 212 3.61 7.36 -9.22
CA VAL A 212 2.57 8.40 -9.40
C VAL A 212 3.05 9.73 -8.80
N ARG A 213 3.43 10.68 -9.66
CA ARG A 213 4.16 11.91 -9.26
C ARG A 213 3.45 13.21 -9.62
N THR A 214 2.49 13.19 -10.55
CA THR A 214 1.75 14.38 -10.98
C THR A 214 0.24 14.21 -10.79
N PRO A 215 -0.52 15.31 -10.63
CA PRO A 215 -1.98 15.26 -10.60
C PRO A 215 -2.58 14.53 -11.81
N ASP A 216 -2.03 14.75 -13.01
CA ASP A 216 -2.47 14.10 -14.24
C ASP A 216 -2.25 12.58 -14.20
N ASP A 217 -1.12 12.11 -13.64
CA ASP A 217 -0.90 10.68 -13.45
C ASP A 217 -1.93 10.09 -12.49
N ALA A 218 -2.25 10.80 -11.40
CA ALA A 218 -3.24 10.36 -10.44
C ALA A 218 -4.65 10.29 -11.07
N GLU A 219 -5.07 11.32 -11.81
CA GLU A 219 -6.35 11.35 -12.51
C GLU A 219 -6.47 10.18 -13.49
N LYS A 220 -5.43 9.93 -14.29
CA LYS A 220 -5.35 8.80 -15.23
C LYS A 220 -5.43 7.45 -14.52
N MET A 221 -4.70 7.26 -13.42
CA MET A 221 -4.79 6.01 -12.64
C MET A 221 -6.21 5.79 -12.11
N ILE A 222 -6.87 6.84 -11.63
CA ILE A 222 -8.26 6.77 -11.18
C ILE A 222 -9.20 6.44 -12.36
N ASP A 223 -8.97 7.01 -13.55
CA ASP A 223 -9.75 6.69 -14.76
C ASP A 223 -9.60 5.24 -15.20
N LEU A 224 -8.42 4.64 -15.02
CA LEU A 224 -8.22 3.21 -15.26
C LEU A 224 -9.02 2.35 -14.28
N GLY A 225 -9.33 2.86 -13.08
CA GLY A 225 -10.19 2.19 -12.10
C GLY A 225 -9.50 1.80 -10.79
N VAL A 226 -8.28 2.29 -10.53
CA VAL A 226 -7.63 2.05 -9.22
C VAL A 226 -8.46 2.66 -8.11
N LYS A 227 -8.45 2.02 -6.94
CA LYS A 227 -9.19 2.49 -5.75
C LYS A 227 -8.32 3.22 -4.75
N ARG A 228 -6.99 3.04 -4.81
CA ARG A 228 -6.01 3.68 -3.94
C ARG A 228 -4.72 4.00 -4.71
N ILE A 229 -4.03 5.04 -4.29
CA ILE A 229 -2.74 5.50 -4.82
C ILE A 229 -1.79 5.74 -3.65
N GLY A 230 -0.72 4.95 -3.55
CA GLY A 230 0.38 5.16 -2.61
C GLY A 230 1.44 6.12 -3.17
N THR A 231 1.68 7.24 -2.47
CA THR A 231 2.68 8.23 -2.89
C THR A 231 3.36 8.89 -1.69
N SER A 232 4.63 9.23 -1.85
CA SER A 232 5.37 10.07 -0.89
C SER A 232 5.19 11.57 -1.15
N SER A 233 4.46 11.91 -2.21
CA SER A 233 4.30 13.28 -2.71
C SER A 233 2.83 13.69 -2.73
N ALA A 234 2.05 13.23 -1.74
CA ALA A 234 0.60 13.39 -1.74
C ALA A 234 0.16 14.85 -1.86
N LEU A 235 0.85 15.78 -1.18
CA LEU A 235 0.60 17.21 -1.30
C LEU A 235 0.76 17.72 -2.73
N SER A 236 1.82 17.35 -3.45
CA SER A 236 2.01 17.86 -4.82
C SER A 236 0.95 17.31 -5.80
N LEU A 237 0.26 16.22 -5.47
CA LEU A 237 -0.83 15.70 -6.29
C LEU A 237 -2.14 16.46 -6.09
N ILE A 238 -2.27 17.21 -4.99
CA ILE A 238 -3.49 17.95 -4.65
C ILE A 238 -3.30 19.47 -4.73
N SER A 239 -2.06 19.98 -4.65
CA SER A 239 -1.77 21.40 -4.43
C SER A 239 -1.80 22.31 -5.67
N ASP A 240 -2.09 21.81 -6.87
CA ASP A 240 -1.99 22.60 -8.12
C ASP A 240 -3.33 23.07 -8.72
N LYS A 241 -4.46 22.98 -8.01
CA LYS A 241 -5.75 23.47 -8.56
C LYS A 241 -6.54 24.46 -7.69
N ASP A 242 -6.26 24.59 -6.39
CA ASP A 242 -6.90 25.61 -5.54
C ASP A 242 -6.31 27.02 -5.70
N SER A 243 -5.14 27.16 -6.32
CA SER A 243 -4.55 28.46 -6.66
C SER A 243 -5.24 29.16 -7.85
N SER A 244 -6.27 28.55 -8.45
CA SER A 244 -7.10 29.18 -9.49
C SER A 244 -8.41 29.80 -8.98
N ALA A 245 -8.64 29.82 -7.66
CA ALA A 245 -9.84 30.39 -7.04
C ALA A 245 -9.53 31.56 -6.10
N THR A 246 -8.62 32.45 -6.47
CA THR A 246 -8.54 33.82 -5.90
C THR A 246 -7.74 34.73 -6.83
N TYR A 247 -8.44 35.48 -7.69
CA TYR A 247 -8.49 36.95 -7.71
C TYR A 247 -9.56 37.42 -8.69
#